data_AF-A0A1F6SAH8-F1
#
_entry.id   AF-A0A1F6SAH8-F1
#
_cell.length_a   1.000
_cell.length_b   1.000
_cell.length_c   1.000
_cell.angle_alpha   90.00
_cell.angle_beta   90.00
_cell.angle_gamma   90.00
#
_symmetry.space_group_name_H-M   'P 1'
#
loop_
_entity.id
_entity.type
_entity.pdbx_description
1 polymer ?
#
loop_
_entity_poly.entity_id
_entity_poly.type
_entity_poly.pdbx_seq_one_letter_code
_entity_poly.pdbx_strand_id
1 'polypeptide(L)'
;MITAIKSNLAGFSTNNKQPQKDLHAKLSLISSDIGDRISFTSSKKPKIDDIKFLSTKDAEIYAKNELGIDADFKDSLILANLAVNALKDVKKAGYKLPQKVISDYEKFKNYKKTTIKGKTLEITAAITYPDNGGIIYLNSKFDWNNVNKRMKKNFTKHLLSSNKPKHIFYHEIGHFLHYVADKNMYNKTNNVEISLKTRKLIKNKVGEYASQDFGEFIAELFAAKFIGRKYSDKIQNLYRIWNGPHPNMKYKNYGSRTINIEVK
;
A
#
# COMPACT_ATOMS: atom_id res chain seq x y z
N MET A 1 0.05 -28.05 -32.06
CA MET A 1 1.37 -27.93 -31.40
C MET A 1 1.90 -26.55 -31.71
N ILE A 2 1.86 -25.61 -30.77
CA ILE A 2 2.31 -24.23 -30.97
C ILE A 2 3.39 -23.93 -29.93
N THR A 3 4.49 -23.44 -30.48
CA THR A 3 5.84 -23.29 -29.94
C THR A 3 5.93 -22.22 -28.86
N ALA A 4 6.57 -22.55 -27.74
CA ALA A 4 6.88 -21.63 -26.65
C ALA A 4 8.07 -20.73 -27.02
N ILE A 5 7.89 -19.41 -26.96
CA ILE A 5 8.97 -18.42 -27.06
C ILE A 5 9.52 -18.17 -25.65
N LYS A 6 10.74 -18.64 -25.42
CA LYS A 6 11.59 -18.23 -24.28
C LYS A 6 12.20 -16.87 -24.60
N SER A 7 12.00 -15.87 -23.76
CA SER A 7 12.79 -14.64 -23.78
C SER A 7 13.91 -14.73 -22.74
N ASN A 8 15.14 -14.72 -23.24
CA ASN A 8 16.38 -14.56 -22.49
C ASN A 8 16.58 -13.09 -22.12
N LEU A 9 16.82 -12.81 -20.85
CA LEU A 9 17.48 -11.58 -20.41
C LEU A 9 18.61 -11.96 -19.44
N ALA A 10 19.81 -12.10 -20.01
CA ALA A 10 21.07 -11.85 -19.32
C ALA A 10 21.30 -10.33 -19.33
N GLY A 11 21.92 -9.65 -18.38
CA GLY A 11 22.49 -10.01 -17.08
C GLY A 11 23.13 -8.71 -16.54
N PHE A 12 23.12 -8.50 -15.23
CA PHE A 12 24.07 -7.62 -14.55
C PHE A 12 24.24 -8.15 -13.13
N SER A 13 25.30 -8.94 -12.96
CA SER A 13 25.80 -9.38 -11.67
C SER A 13 26.79 -8.33 -11.18
N THR A 14 26.46 -7.63 -10.10
CA THR A 14 27.47 -6.95 -9.27
C THR A 14 27.40 -7.55 -7.87
N ASN A 15 28.43 -8.35 -7.57
CA ASN A 15 28.67 -8.92 -6.26
C ASN A 15 28.92 -7.77 -5.26
N ASN A 16 27.96 -7.53 -4.37
CA ASN A 16 28.21 -6.89 -3.08
C ASN A 16 27.42 -7.64 -2.00
N LYS A 17 27.93 -8.81 -1.61
CA LYS A 17 27.38 -9.62 -0.51
C LYS A 17 27.91 -9.12 0.84
N GLN A 18 27.34 -8.04 1.38
CA GLN A 18 27.14 -7.83 2.83
C GLN A 18 26.22 -6.59 3.03
N PRO A 19 25.03 -6.73 3.66
CA PRO A 19 24.92 -6.92 5.11
C PRO A 19 23.71 -7.80 5.51
N GLN A 20 23.61 -9.04 5.02
CA GLN A 20 22.51 -9.94 5.47
C GLN A 20 22.68 -10.41 6.92
N LYS A 21 23.92 -10.60 7.40
CA LYS A 21 24.19 -11.15 8.75
C LYS A 21 23.69 -10.25 9.89
N ASP A 22 23.72 -8.92 9.72
CA ASP A 22 23.33 -7.98 10.78
C ASP A 22 21.81 -7.84 10.93
N LEU A 23 21.06 -8.06 9.83
CA LEU A 23 19.59 -8.03 9.86
C LEU A 23 19.01 -9.27 10.57
N HIS A 24 19.63 -10.44 10.38
CA HIS A 24 19.20 -11.68 11.05
C HIS A 24 19.48 -11.66 12.56
N ALA A 25 20.59 -11.06 12.99
CA ALA A 25 20.91 -10.91 14.41
C ALA A 25 19.89 -10.02 15.15
N LYS A 26 19.37 -8.97 14.50
CA LYS A 26 18.30 -8.12 15.07
C LYS A 26 16.95 -8.83 15.20
N LEU A 27 16.71 -9.88 14.41
CA LEU A 27 15.44 -10.62 14.41
C LEU A 27 15.42 -11.78 15.41
N SER A 28 16.59 -12.32 15.81
CA SER A 28 16.69 -13.48 16.72
C SER A 28 16.35 -13.14 18.18
N LEU A 29 16.51 -11.89 18.60
CA LEU A 29 16.26 -11.43 19.98
C LEU A 29 14.78 -11.29 20.37
N ILE A 30 13.84 -11.56 19.45
CA ILE A 30 12.40 -11.25 19.66
C ILE A 30 11.57 -12.51 19.94
N SER A 31 12.11 -13.52 20.62
CA SER A 31 11.35 -14.75 20.90
C SER A 31 11.28 -15.18 22.35
N SER A 32 10.43 -14.48 23.09
CA SER A 32 9.69 -15.02 24.24
C SER A 32 8.47 -14.13 24.44
N ASP A 33 7.32 -14.55 23.89
CA ASP A 33 6.01 -14.37 24.53
C ASP A 33 4.86 -14.73 23.57
N ILE A 34 4.07 -15.71 24.00
CA ILE A 34 2.86 -16.17 23.36
C ILE A 34 1.73 -15.86 24.35
N GLY A 35 1.07 -14.72 24.16
CA GLY A 35 -0.01 -14.32 25.07
C GLY A 35 -0.88 -13.12 24.66
N ASP A 36 -0.56 -12.37 23.59
CA ASP A 36 -1.33 -11.14 23.32
C ASP A 36 -2.66 -11.41 22.61
N ARG A 37 -3.73 -11.48 23.41
CA ARG A 37 -5.11 -11.21 22.98
C ARG A 37 -5.20 -9.73 22.62
N ILE A 38 -5.48 -9.46 21.33
CA ILE A 38 -5.64 -8.10 20.79
C ILE A 38 -6.90 -7.48 21.41
N SER A 39 -6.73 -6.59 22.40
CA SER A 39 -7.83 -5.77 22.91
C SER A 39 -8.00 -4.53 22.04
N PHE A 40 -9.20 -4.36 21.48
CA PHE A 40 -9.57 -3.18 20.69
C PHE A 40 -9.99 -2.05 21.63
N THR A 41 -9.03 -1.33 22.24
CA THR A 41 -9.35 -0.07 22.91
C THR A 41 -9.45 1.03 21.85
N SER A 42 -10.67 1.35 21.43
CA SER A 42 -10.92 2.43 20.46
C SER A 42 -10.72 3.78 21.15
N SER A 43 -9.51 4.34 21.07
CA SER A 43 -9.37 5.79 21.21
C SER A 43 -10.22 6.41 20.08
N LYS A 44 -11.25 7.18 20.43
CA LYS A 44 -12.13 7.87 19.47
C LYS A 44 -11.27 8.80 18.61
N LYS A 45 -10.76 8.33 17.47
CA LYS A 45 -10.29 9.22 16.42
C LYS A 45 -11.49 10.08 16.00
N PRO A 46 -11.32 11.39 15.77
CA PRO A 46 -12.39 12.22 15.26
C PRO A 46 -12.96 11.59 13.99
N LYS A 47 -14.29 11.45 13.92
CA LYS A 47 -14.98 11.06 12.68
C LYS A 47 -14.61 12.12 11.64
N ILE A 48 -13.82 11.74 10.65
CA ILE A 48 -13.62 12.58 9.49
C ILE A 48 -14.80 12.28 8.59
N ASP A 49 -15.66 13.27 8.38
CA ASP A 49 -16.80 13.09 7.49
C ASP A 49 -16.29 12.92 6.05
N ASP A 50 -16.74 11.84 5.42
CA ASP A 50 -16.44 11.56 4.02
C ASP A 50 -17.19 12.59 3.15
N ILE A 51 -16.49 13.21 2.21
CA ILE A 51 -17.08 14.10 1.21
C ILE A 51 -17.82 13.22 0.20
N LYS A 52 -19.03 13.63 -0.17
CA LYS A 52 -19.80 12.99 -1.24
C LYS A 52 -19.86 13.91 -2.45
N PHE A 53 -19.13 13.55 -3.49
CA PHE A 53 -19.18 14.23 -4.79
C PHE A 53 -20.40 13.80 -5.59
N LEU A 54 -20.93 14.71 -6.42
CA LEU A 54 -22.05 14.46 -7.31
C LEU A 54 -21.61 14.00 -8.71
N SER A 55 -20.39 14.35 -9.12
CA SER A 55 -19.77 13.91 -10.36
C SER A 55 -18.30 13.52 -10.16
N THR A 56 -17.74 12.73 -11.09
CA THR A 56 -16.30 12.45 -11.09
C THR A 56 -15.50 13.72 -11.35
N LYS A 57 -16.04 14.64 -12.16
CA LYS A 57 -15.39 15.92 -12.44
C LYS A 57 -15.21 16.79 -11.19
N ASP A 58 -16.21 16.86 -10.32
CA ASP A 58 -16.10 17.58 -9.05
C ASP A 58 -15.02 16.98 -8.15
N ALA A 59 -14.93 15.65 -8.11
CA ALA A 59 -13.91 14.93 -7.35
C ALA A 59 -12.50 15.17 -7.90
N GLU A 60 -12.33 15.21 -9.22
CA GLU A 60 -11.05 15.52 -9.88
C GLU A 60 -10.62 16.96 -9.63
N ILE A 61 -11.54 17.93 -9.71
CA ILE A 61 -11.28 19.34 -9.39
C ILE A 61 -10.84 19.47 -7.93
N TYR A 62 -11.55 18.83 -7.00
CA TYR A 62 -11.17 18.80 -5.59
C TYR A 62 -9.79 18.17 -5.40
N ALA A 63 -9.50 17.03 -6.03
CA ALA A 63 -8.20 16.38 -5.94
C ALA A 63 -7.07 17.31 -6.44
N LYS A 64 -7.30 18.04 -7.53
CA LYS A 64 -6.32 18.98 -8.07
C LYS A 64 -6.10 20.17 -7.16
N ASN A 65 -7.16 20.86 -6.76
CA ASN A 65 -7.07 22.14 -6.06
C ASN A 65 -6.76 21.96 -4.57
N GLU A 66 -7.43 21.01 -3.91
CA GLU A 66 -7.32 20.81 -2.47
C GLU A 66 -6.23 19.83 -2.08
N LEU A 67 -5.91 18.84 -2.94
CA LEU A 67 -4.93 17.81 -2.62
C LEU A 67 -3.61 17.95 -3.42
N GLY A 68 -3.60 18.72 -4.52
CA GLY A 68 -2.43 18.85 -5.39
C GLY A 68 -2.18 17.60 -6.25
N ILE A 69 -3.22 16.80 -6.49
CA ILE A 69 -3.15 15.51 -7.19
C ILE A 69 -3.78 15.65 -8.57
N ASP A 70 -3.10 15.14 -9.60
CA ASP A 70 -3.65 14.98 -10.94
C ASP A 70 -4.47 13.67 -10.99
N ALA A 71 -5.80 13.79 -11.02
CA ALA A 71 -6.71 12.66 -10.95
C ALA A 71 -7.57 12.52 -12.21
N ASP A 72 -7.81 11.27 -12.61
CA ASP A 72 -8.75 10.89 -13.67
C ASP A 72 -9.52 9.65 -13.22
N PHE A 73 -10.80 9.81 -12.90
CA PHE A 73 -11.63 8.72 -12.38
C PHE A 73 -12.57 8.12 -13.45
N LYS A 74 -12.49 8.61 -14.70
CA LYS A 74 -13.45 8.30 -15.78
C LYS A 74 -14.89 8.50 -15.28
N ASP A 75 -15.75 7.52 -15.50
CA ASP A 75 -17.18 7.60 -15.15
C ASP A 75 -17.51 6.95 -13.79
N SER A 76 -16.51 6.55 -12.99
CA SER A 76 -16.74 5.82 -11.75
C SER A 76 -16.83 6.73 -10.51
N LEU A 77 -18.04 7.24 -10.23
CA LEU A 77 -18.27 8.12 -9.07
C LEU A 77 -17.98 7.45 -7.71
N ILE A 78 -18.22 6.14 -7.58
CA ILE A 78 -17.93 5.38 -6.36
C ILE A 78 -16.42 5.34 -6.10
N LEU A 79 -15.64 5.05 -7.15
CA LEU A 79 -14.20 5.01 -7.08
C LEU A 79 -13.63 6.40 -6.76
N ALA A 80 -14.13 7.46 -7.41
CA ALA A 80 -13.74 8.84 -7.14
C ALA A 80 -13.95 9.22 -5.66
N ASN A 81 -15.15 8.96 -5.12
CA ASN A 81 -15.45 9.23 -3.71
C ASN A 81 -14.54 8.46 -2.74
N LEU A 82 -14.26 7.18 -3.00
CA LEU A 82 -13.39 6.39 -2.14
C LEU A 82 -11.93 6.86 -2.19
N ALA A 83 -11.41 7.10 -3.40
CA ALA A 83 -10.04 7.53 -3.63
C ALA A 83 -9.77 8.89 -2.98
N VAL A 84 -10.60 9.89 -3.28
CA VAL A 84 -10.41 11.26 -2.79
C VAL A 84 -10.52 11.33 -1.27
N ASN A 85 -11.46 10.62 -0.65
CA ASN A 85 -11.55 10.59 0.81
C ASN A 85 -10.34 9.89 1.47
N ALA A 86 -9.81 8.82 0.87
CA ALA A 86 -8.58 8.20 1.36
C ALA A 86 -7.38 9.17 1.27
N LEU A 87 -7.22 9.86 0.15
CA LEU A 87 -6.15 10.84 -0.06
C LEU A 87 -6.29 12.04 0.90
N LYS A 88 -7.52 12.54 1.11
CA LYS A 88 -7.82 13.58 2.08
C LYS A 88 -7.40 13.17 3.50
N ASP A 89 -7.76 11.96 3.92
CA ASP A 89 -7.41 11.47 5.24
C ASP A 89 -5.89 11.39 5.41
N VAL A 90 -5.18 10.87 4.40
CA VAL A 90 -3.70 10.76 4.37
C VAL A 90 -3.03 12.14 4.43
N LYS A 91 -3.51 13.11 3.64
CA LYS A 91 -3.03 14.49 3.66
C LYS A 91 -3.23 15.11 5.04
N LYS A 92 -4.42 14.97 5.62
CA LYS A 92 -4.77 15.48 6.96
C LYS A 92 -3.89 14.87 8.04
N ALA A 93 -3.46 13.63 7.86
CA ALA A 93 -2.53 12.96 8.76
C ALA A 93 -1.06 13.37 8.56
N GLY A 94 -0.76 14.34 7.69
CA GLY A 94 0.59 14.91 7.49
C GLY A 94 1.49 14.15 6.53
N TYR A 95 0.94 13.16 5.81
CA TYR A 95 1.72 12.37 4.85
C TYR A 95 1.79 13.03 3.48
N LYS A 96 2.88 12.73 2.75
CA LYS A 96 3.00 13.06 1.33
C LYS A 96 1.98 12.26 0.51
N LEU A 97 1.44 12.87 -0.54
CA LEU A 97 0.51 12.22 -1.47
C LEU A 97 1.23 11.83 -2.78
N PRO A 98 0.74 10.80 -3.50
CA PRO A 98 1.17 10.55 -4.87
C PRO A 98 0.79 11.73 -5.76
N GLN A 99 1.55 11.96 -6.83
CA GLN A 99 1.26 13.01 -7.80
C GLN A 99 0.01 12.71 -8.61
N LYS A 100 -0.25 11.43 -8.91
CA LYS A 100 -1.36 11.04 -9.80
C LYS A 100 -2.18 9.87 -9.29
N VAL A 101 -3.48 9.89 -9.59
CA VAL A 101 -4.39 8.76 -9.38
C VAL A 101 -5.30 8.59 -10.60
N ILE A 102 -5.13 7.51 -11.35
CA ILE A 102 -5.70 7.35 -12.69
C ILE A 102 -6.47 6.03 -12.80
N SER A 103 -7.71 6.08 -13.26
CA SER A 103 -8.52 4.91 -13.64
C SER A 103 -8.14 4.47 -15.05
N ASP A 104 -7.35 3.40 -15.15
CA ASP A 104 -6.81 2.88 -16.41
C ASP A 104 -6.73 1.34 -16.40
N TYR A 105 -7.68 0.68 -17.05
CA TYR A 105 -7.73 -0.78 -17.15
C TYR A 105 -6.61 -1.38 -18.01
N GLU A 106 -5.98 -0.62 -18.91
CA GLU A 106 -4.91 -1.16 -19.76
C GLU A 106 -3.71 -1.60 -18.92
N LYS A 107 -3.50 -0.99 -17.75
CA LYS A 107 -2.49 -1.42 -16.78
C LYS A 107 -2.80 -2.77 -16.13
N PHE A 108 -4.05 -3.23 -16.19
CA PHE A 108 -4.53 -4.43 -15.51
C PHE A 108 -4.88 -5.59 -16.45
N LYS A 109 -4.87 -5.40 -17.78
CA LYS A 109 -5.36 -6.41 -18.74
C LYS A 109 -4.72 -7.79 -18.61
N ASN A 110 -3.46 -7.83 -18.15
CA ASN A 110 -2.64 -9.03 -17.96
C ASN A 110 -2.62 -9.55 -16.52
N TYR A 111 -3.32 -8.90 -15.59
CA TYR A 111 -3.39 -9.36 -14.20
C TYR A 111 -4.32 -10.57 -14.06
N LYS A 112 -4.13 -11.33 -12.98
CA LYS A 112 -4.92 -12.52 -12.69
C LYS A 112 -6.39 -12.18 -12.55
N LYS A 113 -7.21 -12.96 -13.24
CA LYS A 113 -8.68 -12.93 -13.19
C LYS A 113 -9.18 -14.21 -12.53
N THR A 114 -10.36 -14.17 -11.94
CA THR A 114 -11.04 -15.36 -11.41
C THR A 114 -12.44 -15.48 -11.97
N THR A 115 -12.92 -16.70 -12.19
CA THR A 115 -14.28 -16.93 -12.68
C THR A 115 -15.14 -17.47 -11.54
N ILE A 116 -16.23 -16.77 -11.22
CA ILE A 116 -17.19 -17.21 -10.21
C ILE A 116 -18.58 -17.27 -10.85
N LYS A 117 -19.18 -18.47 -10.89
CA LYS A 117 -20.49 -18.71 -11.51
C LYS A 117 -20.56 -18.16 -12.95
N GLY A 118 -19.52 -18.46 -13.75
CA GLY A 118 -19.42 -18.01 -15.15
C GLY A 118 -19.07 -16.53 -15.34
N LYS A 119 -18.94 -15.73 -14.28
CA LYS A 119 -18.52 -14.33 -14.38
C LYS A 119 -17.03 -14.17 -14.10
N THR A 120 -16.29 -13.63 -15.06
CA THR A 120 -14.89 -13.22 -14.89
C THR A 120 -14.81 -11.97 -14.03
N LEU A 121 -13.99 -12.01 -12.99
CA LEU A 121 -13.82 -10.97 -12.00
C LEU A 121 -12.35 -10.57 -11.91
N GLU A 122 -12.11 -9.27 -11.97
CA GLU A 122 -10.81 -8.69 -11.63
C GLU A 122 -10.51 -8.86 -10.14
N ILE A 123 -9.29 -9.29 -9.83
CA ILE A 123 -8.83 -9.50 -8.46
C ILE A 123 -8.09 -8.26 -7.94
N THR A 124 -7.21 -7.70 -8.76
CA THR A 124 -6.38 -6.53 -8.42
C THR A 124 -7.18 -5.25 -8.63
N ALA A 125 -7.41 -4.50 -7.55
CA ALA A 125 -8.21 -3.27 -7.56
C ALA A 125 -7.40 -2.03 -7.92
N ALA A 126 -6.14 -1.99 -7.51
CA ALA A 126 -5.23 -0.88 -7.71
C ALA A 126 -3.78 -1.38 -7.76
N ILE A 127 -2.88 -0.56 -8.28
CA ILE A 127 -1.42 -0.77 -8.24
C ILE A 127 -0.71 0.59 -8.15
N THR A 128 0.45 0.61 -7.51
CA THR A 128 1.28 1.81 -7.35
C THR A 128 2.57 1.70 -8.16
N TYR A 129 2.89 2.76 -8.90
CA TYR A 129 4.20 3.02 -9.49
C TYR A 129 4.82 4.16 -8.72
N PRO A 130 5.68 3.88 -7.72
CA PRO A 130 6.07 4.88 -6.73
C PRO A 130 7.17 5.85 -7.21
N ASP A 131 7.75 5.61 -8.37
CA ASP A 131 8.74 6.46 -9.01
C ASP A 131 8.16 7.80 -9.49
N ASN A 132 9.03 8.79 -9.75
CA ASN A 132 8.68 10.10 -10.31
C ASN A 132 7.49 10.81 -9.62
N GLY A 133 7.41 10.71 -8.29
CA GLY A 133 6.36 11.35 -7.51
C GLY A 133 5.10 10.50 -7.29
N GLY A 134 5.05 9.27 -7.81
CA GLY A 134 4.03 8.29 -7.49
C GLY A 134 2.77 8.41 -8.34
N ILE A 135 2.42 7.31 -9.01
CA ILE A 135 1.15 7.14 -9.73
C ILE A 135 0.43 5.94 -9.15
N ILE A 136 -0.83 6.11 -8.74
CA ILE A 136 -1.72 5.00 -8.40
C ILE A 136 -2.65 4.77 -9.59
N TYR A 137 -2.60 3.58 -10.18
CA TYR A 137 -3.58 3.15 -11.16
C TYR A 137 -4.71 2.40 -10.48
N LEU A 138 -5.94 2.63 -10.94
CA LEU A 138 -7.14 2.01 -10.43
C LEU A 138 -7.79 1.19 -11.54
N ASN A 139 -8.18 -0.04 -11.20
CA ASN A 139 -8.79 -0.96 -12.15
C ASN A 139 -10.28 -0.62 -12.33
N SER A 140 -10.64 0.01 -13.45
CA SER A 140 -12.03 0.39 -13.75
C SER A 140 -12.97 -0.82 -13.92
N LYS A 141 -12.43 -2.02 -14.14
CA LYS A 141 -13.20 -3.28 -14.25
C LYS A 141 -13.31 -4.04 -12.92
N PHE A 142 -12.66 -3.57 -11.85
CA PHE A 142 -12.92 -4.09 -10.51
C PHE A 142 -14.35 -3.77 -10.07
N ASP A 143 -14.97 -4.69 -9.34
CA ASP A 143 -16.37 -4.58 -8.91
C ASP A 143 -16.50 -3.62 -7.71
N TRP A 144 -16.37 -2.32 -7.99
CA TRP A 144 -16.43 -1.23 -7.01
C TRP A 144 -17.80 -1.13 -6.34
N ASN A 145 -18.88 -1.50 -7.04
CA ASN A 145 -20.23 -1.56 -6.47
C ASN A 145 -20.33 -2.54 -5.29
N ASN A 146 -19.54 -3.63 -5.30
CA ASN A 146 -19.51 -4.63 -4.24
C ASN A 146 -18.23 -4.59 -3.40
N VAL A 147 -17.48 -3.49 -3.42
CA VAL A 147 -16.19 -3.38 -2.71
C VAL A 147 -16.33 -3.67 -1.21
N ASN A 148 -17.39 -3.18 -0.55
CA ASN A 148 -17.65 -3.46 0.87
C ASN A 148 -17.77 -4.97 1.15
N LYS A 149 -18.54 -5.69 0.33
CA LYS A 149 -18.75 -7.13 0.45
C LYS A 149 -17.44 -7.89 0.21
N ARG A 150 -16.65 -7.48 -0.79
CA ARG A 150 -15.34 -8.07 -1.10
C ARG A 150 -14.35 -7.87 0.06
N MET A 151 -14.23 -6.65 0.57
CA MET A 151 -13.34 -6.34 1.69
C MET A 151 -13.70 -7.12 2.95
N LYS A 152 -15.00 -7.20 3.30
CA LYS A 152 -15.47 -8.02 4.42
C LYS A 152 -15.12 -9.49 4.23
N LYS A 153 -15.40 -10.06 3.05
CA LYS A 153 -15.08 -11.46 2.73
C LYS A 153 -13.57 -11.75 2.86
N ASN A 154 -12.72 -10.90 2.28
CA ASN A 154 -11.27 -11.07 2.31
C ASN A 154 -10.71 -10.93 3.72
N PHE A 155 -11.22 -9.98 4.50
CA PHE A 155 -10.87 -9.82 5.91
C PHE A 155 -11.26 -11.04 6.76
N THR A 156 -12.49 -11.56 6.59
CA THR A 156 -12.95 -12.77 7.31
C THR A 156 -12.10 -13.99 6.97
N LYS A 157 -11.61 -14.10 5.74
CA LYS A 157 -10.66 -15.13 5.32
C LYS A 157 -9.21 -14.87 5.76
N HIS A 158 -8.97 -13.81 6.50
CA HIS A 158 -7.66 -13.36 6.92
C HIS A 158 -6.69 -13.06 5.75
N LEU A 159 -7.23 -12.72 4.58
CA LEU A 159 -6.43 -12.33 3.42
C LEU A 159 -5.87 -10.91 3.55
N LEU A 160 -6.69 -9.99 4.07
CA LEU A 160 -6.37 -8.56 4.22
C LEU A 160 -6.39 -8.14 5.68
N SER A 161 -5.69 -7.05 5.99
CA SER A 161 -5.58 -6.49 7.33
C SER A 161 -6.74 -5.56 7.72
N SER A 162 -7.71 -5.30 6.83
CA SER A 162 -8.93 -4.57 7.17
C SER A 162 -10.11 -4.93 6.27
N ASN A 163 -11.33 -4.63 6.73
CA ASN A 163 -12.57 -4.81 5.98
C ASN A 163 -13.13 -3.49 5.40
N LYS A 164 -12.45 -2.35 5.58
CA LYS A 164 -12.93 -1.06 5.08
C LYS A 164 -12.52 -0.85 3.62
N PRO A 165 -13.38 -0.33 2.73
CA PRO A 165 -13.03 -0.05 1.33
C PRO A 165 -11.79 0.81 1.14
N LYS A 166 -11.62 1.85 1.98
CA LYS A 166 -10.46 2.75 1.91
C LYS A 166 -9.11 2.03 2.14
N HIS A 167 -9.12 0.80 2.69
CA HIS A 167 -7.93 -0.04 2.83
C HIS A 167 -7.16 -0.19 1.52
N ILE A 168 -7.85 -0.38 0.39
CA ILE A 168 -7.22 -0.54 -0.93
C ILE A 168 -6.33 0.66 -1.23
N PHE A 169 -6.84 1.87 -1.05
CA PHE A 169 -6.09 3.09 -1.33
C PHE A 169 -4.97 3.33 -0.31
N TYR A 170 -5.21 3.06 0.98
CA TYR A 170 -4.16 3.18 1.97
C TYR A 170 -3.02 2.19 1.73
N HIS A 171 -3.32 0.98 1.26
CA HIS A 171 -2.31 -0.01 0.90
C HIS A 171 -1.38 0.52 -0.19
N GLU A 172 -1.96 1.00 -1.30
CA GLU A 172 -1.20 1.60 -2.41
C GLU A 172 -0.38 2.83 -1.97
N ILE A 173 -0.99 3.72 -1.18
CA ILE A 173 -0.30 4.87 -0.58
C ILE A 173 0.84 4.40 0.34
N GLY A 174 0.69 3.28 1.03
CA GLY A 174 1.72 2.65 1.86
C GLY A 174 2.95 2.26 1.05
N HIS A 175 2.77 1.67 -0.14
CA HIS A 175 3.87 1.39 -1.06
C HIS A 175 4.57 2.68 -1.51
N PHE A 176 3.81 3.68 -1.94
CA PHE A 176 4.35 4.98 -2.34
C PHE A 176 5.18 5.62 -1.21
N LEU A 177 4.60 5.70 -0.01
CA LEU A 177 5.24 6.30 1.16
C LEU A 177 6.50 5.55 1.59
N HIS A 178 6.50 4.22 1.49
CA HIS A 178 7.69 3.42 1.81
C HIS A 178 8.82 3.72 0.81
N TYR A 179 8.51 3.82 -0.47
CA TYR A 179 9.48 4.20 -1.50
C TYR A 179 10.07 5.60 -1.27
N VAL A 180 9.22 6.61 -1.02
CA VAL A 180 9.72 7.99 -0.82
C VAL A 180 10.45 8.18 0.52
N ALA A 181 10.18 7.33 1.50
CA ALA A 181 10.91 7.31 2.76
C ALA A 181 12.33 6.74 2.58
N ASP A 182 12.44 5.57 1.95
CA ASP A 182 13.71 4.93 1.64
C ASP A 182 13.59 3.97 0.45
N LYS A 183 13.91 4.47 -0.74
CA LYS A 183 13.94 3.70 -1.99
C LYS A 183 14.84 2.46 -1.90
N ASN A 184 15.96 2.54 -1.17
CA ASN A 184 16.88 1.41 -1.05
C ASN A 184 16.28 0.30 -0.18
N MET A 185 15.61 0.66 0.92
CA MET A 185 14.88 -0.30 1.75
C MET A 185 13.69 -0.89 0.98
N TYR A 186 12.92 -0.05 0.30
CA TYR A 186 11.81 -0.49 -0.56
C TYR A 186 12.28 -1.52 -1.59
N ASN A 187 13.34 -1.25 -2.35
CA ASN A 187 13.86 -2.20 -3.35
C ASN A 187 14.39 -3.50 -2.74
N LYS A 188 14.81 -3.49 -1.47
CA LYS A 188 15.26 -4.69 -0.76
C LYS A 188 14.10 -5.61 -0.37
N THR A 189 12.89 -5.11 -0.19
CA THR A 189 11.78 -5.96 0.34
C THR A 189 11.48 -7.16 -0.53
N ASN A 190 11.59 -7.01 -1.85
CA ASN A 190 11.30 -8.07 -2.82
C ASN A 190 12.43 -9.10 -2.94
N ASN A 191 13.61 -8.77 -2.41
CA ASN A 191 14.83 -9.58 -2.54
C ASN A 191 15.24 -10.25 -1.23
N VAL A 192 14.51 -10.03 -0.14
CA VAL A 192 14.82 -10.61 1.17
C VAL A 192 13.79 -11.68 1.51
N GLU A 193 14.29 -12.88 1.79
CA GLU A 193 13.46 -13.98 2.24
C GLU A 193 12.95 -13.74 3.67
N ILE A 194 11.63 -13.82 3.84
CA ILE A 194 11.01 -13.83 5.16
C ILE A 194 11.16 -15.22 5.77
N SER A 195 11.89 -15.32 6.88
CA SER A 195 11.97 -16.56 7.66
C SER A 195 10.58 -17.12 7.99
N LEU A 196 10.43 -18.45 8.00
CA LEU A 196 9.14 -19.12 8.25
C LEU A 196 8.46 -18.64 9.55
N LYS A 197 9.23 -18.45 10.63
CA LYS A 197 8.74 -17.93 11.91
C LYS A 197 8.16 -16.52 11.78
N THR A 198 8.84 -15.64 11.05
CA THR A 198 8.40 -14.25 10.82
C THR A 198 7.20 -14.22 9.87
N ARG A 199 7.22 -15.04 8.81
CA ARG A 199 6.09 -15.17 7.87
C ARG A 199 4.83 -15.63 8.57
N LYS A 200 4.91 -16.66 9.42
CA LYS A 200 3.79 -17.16 10.22
C LYS A 200 3.27 -16.09 11.19
N LEU A 201 4.16 -15.33 11.82
CA LEU A 201 3.79 -14.22 12.69
C LEU A 201 3.03 -13.13 11.93
N ILE A 202 3.56 -12.66 10.80
CA ILE A 202 2.90 -11.65 9.95
C ILE A 202 1.56 -12.16 9.46
N LYS A 203 1.52 -13.39 8.92
CA LYS A 203 0.30 -14.03 8.43
C LYS A 203 -0.78 -14.04 9.48
N ASN A 204 -0.47 -14.43 10.72
CA ASN A 204 -1.45 -14.58 11.81
C ASN A 204 -1.88 -13.26 12.46
N LYS A 205 -1.04 -12.22 12.42
CA LYS A 205 -1.32 -10.96 13.12
C LYS A 205 -1.85 -9.89 12.18
N VAL A 206 -1.40 -9.87 10.93
CA VAL A 206 -1.72 -8.82 9.95
C VAL A 206 -2.65 -9.35 8.87
N GLY A 207 -2.26 -10.44 8.20
CA GLY A 207 -3.02 -11.10 7.14
C GLY A 207 -2.13 -11.88 6.18
N GLU A 208 -2.72 -12.75 5.38
CA GLU A 208 -2.00 -13.60 4.42
C GLU A 208 -1.28 -12.80 3.35
N TYR A 209 -1.91 -11.75 2.81
CA TYR A 209 -1.31 -10.90 1.78
C TYR A 209 -0.05 -10.20 2.31
N ALA A 210 -0.12 -9.65 3.53
CA ALA A 210 1.03 -9.05 4.22
C ALA A 210 2.22 -10.00 4.39
N SER A 211 2.01 -11.33 4.34
CA SER A 211 3.06 -12.31 4.57
C SER A 211 3.82 -12.71 3.31
N GLN A 212 3.50 -12.14 2.14
CA GLN A 212 4.14 -12.49 0.86
C GLN A 212 5.60 -12.01 0.82
N ASP A 213 5.82 -10.72 1.09
CA ASP A 213 7.11 -10.05 1.21
C ASP A 213 7.02 -8.86 2.18
N PHE A 214 8.15 -8.21 2.47
CA PHE A 214 8.17 -7.09 3.41
C PHE A 214 7.51 -5.82 2.87
N GLY A 215 7.43 -5.63 1.56
CA GLY A 215 6.76 -4.50 0.93
C GLY A 215 5.26 -4.58 1.18
N GLU A 216 4.69 -5.76 0.93
CA GLU A 216 3.30 -6.07 1.23
C GLU A 216 2.99 -5.97 2.73
N PHE A 217 3.89 -6.45 3.59
CA PHE A 217 3.76 -6.27 5.03
C PHE A 217 3.65 -4.79 5.43
N ILE A 218 4.54 -3.94 4.91
CA ILE A 218 4.54 -2.50 5.21
C ILE A 218 3.25 -1.84 4.72
N ALA A 219 2.82 -2.12 3.49
CA ALA A 219 1.59 -1.55 2.90
C ALA A 219 0.33 -1.97 3.68
N GLU A 220 0.19 -3.26 3.97
CA GLU A 220 -0.94 -3.79 4.74
C GLU A 220 -0.98 -3.26 6.17
N LEU A 221 0.18 -3.13 6.83
CA LEU A 221 0.22 -2.60 8.19
C LEU A 221 -0.07 -1.10 8.22
N PHE A 222 0.43 -0.34 7.25
CA PHE A 222 0.10 1.07 7.10
C PHE A 222 -1.41 1.26 6.95
N ALA A 223 -2.05 0.53 6.03
CA ALA A 223 -3.48 0.62 5.78
C ALA A 223 -4.32 0.31 7.03
N ALA A 224 -3.99 -0.75 7.75
CA ALA A 224 -4.68 -1.11 8.99
C ALA A 224 -4.49 -0.07 10.11
N LYS A 225 -3.26 0.43 10.32
CA LYS A 225 -2.97 1.49 11.30
C LYS A 225 -3.74 2.76 10.98
N PHE A 226 -3.86 3.08 9.69
CA PHE A 226 -4.59 4.26 9.23
C PHE A 226 -6.08 4.18 9.62
N ILE A 227 -6.68 3.01 9.44
CA ILE A 227 -8.05 2.67 9.85
C ILE A 227 -8.20 2.54 11.39
N GLY A 228 -7.10 2.62 12.13
CA GLY A 228 -7.08 2.64 13.60
C GLY A 228 -6.86 1.29 14.26
N ARG A 229 -6.44 0.25 13.52
CA ARG A 229 -6.02 -1.01 14.15
C ARG A 229 -4.71 -0.81 14.90
N LYS A 230 -4.63 -1.40 16.09
CA LYS A 230 -3.43 -1.49 16.91
C LYS A 230 -2.79 -2.86 16.74
N TYR A 231 -1.48 -2.92 16.87
CA TYR A 231 -0.67 -4.13 16.73
C TYR A 231 0.31 -4.23 17.89
N SER A 232 0.71 -5.45 18.24
CA SER A 232 1.69 -5.69 19.30
C SER A 232 3.04 -5.06 18.94
N ASP A 233 3.85 -4.79 19.97
CA ASP A 233 5.17 -4.14 19.81
C ASP A 233 6.08 -4.92 18.88
N LYS A 234 5.97 -6.25 18.86
CA LYS A 234 6.71 -7.10 17.95
C LYS A 234 6.44 -6.78 16.47
N ILE A 235 5.17 -6.60 16.10
CA ILE A 235 4.77 -6.24 14.73
C ILE A 235 5.18 -4.79 14.42
N GLN A 236 5.01 -3.89 15.38
CA GLN A 236 5.44 -2.49 15.21
C GLN A 236 6.95 -2.36 15.09
N ASN A 237 7.72 -3.18 15.80
CA ASN A 237 9.16 -3.21 15.70
C ASN A 237 9.62 -3.70 14.33
N LEU A 238 8.98 -4.75 13.81
CA LEU A 238 9.23 -5.23 12.46
C LEU A 238 8.94 -4.13 11.43
N TYR A 239 7.83 -3.41 11.59
CA TYR A 239 7.49 -2.26 10.73
C TYR A 239 8.56 -1.17 10.75
N ARG A 240 9.11 -0.85 11.92
CA ARG A 240 10.20 0.14 12.05
C ARG A 240 11.51 -0.35 11.44
N ILE A 241 11.89 -1.60 11.68
CA ILE A 241 13.11 -2.21 11.10
C ILE A 241 13.10 -2.12 9.58
N TRP A 242 11.92 -2.31 8.98
CA TRP A 242 11.68 -2.21 7.54
C TRP A 242 11.26 -0.81 7.08
N ASN A 243 11.55 0.21 7.88
CA ASN A 243 11.34 1.62 7.56
C ASN A 243 9.93 1.98 7.09
N GLY A 244 8.92 1.34 7.67
CA GLY A 244 7.52 1.60 7.34
C GLY A 244 7.10 3.05 7.61
N PRO A 245 6.25 3.68 6.78
CA PRO A 245 5.89 5.10 6.88
C PRO A 245 5.38 5.60 8.24
N HIS A 246 5.72 6.85 8.59
CA HIS A 246 5.18 7.56 9.76
C HIS A 246 4.99 9.06 9.46
N PRO A 247 4.07 9.76 10.14
CA PRO A 247 3.68 11.13 9.78
C PRO A 247 4.85 12.12 9.85
N ASN A 248 5.76 11.91 10.80
CA ASN A 248 6.87 12.82 11.07
C ASN A 248 8.16 12.41 10.34
N MET A 249 8.04 11.56 9.32
CA MET A 249 9.20 11.08 8.57
C MET A 249 9.71 12.16 7.63
N LYS A 250 11.01 12.45 7.66
CA LYS A 250 11.64 13.34 6.69
C LYS A 250 11.75 12.60 5.35
N TYR A 251 10.85 12.89 4.41
CA TYR A 251 10.93 12.35 3.06
C TYR A 251 12.11 12.98 2.33
N LYS A 252 12.98 12.17 1.73
CA LYS A 252 14.06 12.68 0.89
C LYS A 252 13.41 13.35 -0.34
N ASN A 253 13.76 14.60 -0.60
CA ASN A 253 13.26 15.35 -1.76
C ASN A 253 13.82 14.73 -3.05
N TYR A 254 13.09 13.78 -3.62
CA TYR A 254 13.34 13.28 -4.96
C TYR A 254 12.39 14.00 -5.94
N GLY A 255 12.90 15.04 -6.60
CA GLY A 255 12.26 15.60 -7.80
C GLY A 255 11.55 16.96 -7.67
N SER A 256 12.17 17.97 -7.06
CA SER A 256 11.80 19.37 -7.30
C SER A 256 13.08 20.22 -7.30
N ARG A 257 13.19 21.10 -8.30
CA ARG A 257 14.34 21.95 -8.64
C ARG A 257 15.09 22.47 -7.40
N THR A 258 16.42 22.45 -7.48
CA THR A 258 17.32 23.16 -6.56
C THR A 258 16.91 24.63 -6.55
N ILE A 259 16.27 25.08 -5.47
CA ILE A 259 16.16 26.51 -5.17
C ILE A 259 17.44 26.83 -4.41
N ASN A 260 18.36 27.51 -5.08
CA ASN A 260 19.51 28.12 -4.42
C ASN A 260 18.97 29.24 -3.54
N ILE A 261 18.99 29.06 -2.23
CA ILE A 261 18.85 30.16 -1.28
C ILE A 261 20.27 30.60 -0.96
N GLU A 262 20.72 31.65 -1.65
CA GLU A 262 21.86 32.44 -1.18
C GLU A 262 21.41 33.17 0.09
N VAL A 263 22.05 32.84 1.21
CA VAL A 263 21.94 33.63 2.43
C VAL A 263 22.98 34.73 2.32
N LYS A 264 22.51 35.98 2.25
CA LYS A 264 23.32 37.18 2.48
C LYS A 264 23.61 37.35 3.97
#